data_AF-A0A150NS72-F1
#
_entry.id   AF-A0A150NS72-F1
#
_cell.length_a   1.000
_cell.length_b   1.000
_cell.length_c   1.000
_cell.angle_alpha   90.00
_cell.angle_beta   90.00
_cell.angle_gamma   90.00
#
_symmetry.space_group_name_H-M   'P 1'
#
loop_
_entity.id
_entity.type
_entity.pdbx_description
1 polymer ?
#
loop_
_entity_poly.entity_id
_entity_poly.type
_entity_poly.pdbx_seq_one_letter_code
_entity_poly.pdbx_strand_id
1 'polypeptide(L)'
;MSKISNWHEFYEPYIPVRSIFRTDTIVDKYIKENYPKIIEEQFEIYKAEGKYKRASEFIENEIKPGLRNPDSYFLELKKGNKKDITGIIPNIQKLPFVKDYIDDLEHSEYDKDRVYFRDCLMLGATLVNYPRFSHYLLWIFSTTDDNSEVFSYGSFYLNKISRNIKDNVDRFETINEEDYSISLDCYQRYFNIDIFLTKESIIDFYIEREYYKIIKDQYKIFKKTKAFNNQEEFIKKMVMEYIDDGKSLYHNLINRKRKMDNDLLKKFRDFPILRDKNSIHYKNIEKLTQIRTALQMGALAFQKFPHLATAITNAINNSKGYLNELSKSFALLAFQMYEEEQFIESEIREEEYYRTNSEEIKTARLRGFDV
;
A
#
# COMPACT_ATOMS: atom_id res chain seq x y z
N MET A 1 23.88 5.90 14.38
CA MET A 1 23.51 6.03 12.95
C MET A 1 22.52 4.93 12.61
N SER A 2 21.23 5.24 12.49
CA SER A 2 20.24 4.25 12.07
C SER A 2 20.54 3.86 10.63
N LYS A 3 20.72 2.57 10.34
CA LYS A 3 20.64 2.10 8.96
C LYS A 3 19.23 2.42 8.51
N ILE A 4 19.07 3.37 7.59
CA ILE A 4 17.81 3.58 6.88
C ILE A 4 17.42 2.20 6.37
N SER A 5 16.33 1.67 6.91
CA SER A 5 15.75 0.41 6.51
C SER A 5 15.46 0.50 5.02
N ASN A 6 16.13 -0.29 4.18
CA ASN A 6 15.85 -0.38 2.75
C ASN A 6 14.56 -1.18 2.48
N TRP A 7 13.54 -0.99 3.31
CA TRP A 7 12.28 -1.74 3.23
C TRP A 7 11.60 -1.58 1.87
N HIS A 8 11.77 -0.45 1.19
CA HIS A 8 11.22 -0.24 -0.15
C HIS A 8 11.85 -1.17 -1.19
N GLU A 9 13.13 -1.55 -1.05
CA GLU A 9 13.82 -2.48 -1.97
C GLU A 9 13.22 -3.89 -1.95
N PHE A 10 12.54 -4.26 -0.85
CA PHE A 10 11.80 -5.51 -0.74
C PHE A 10 10.63 -5.55 -1.73
N TYR A 11 9.92 -4.44 -1.89
CA TYR A 11 8.73 -4.31 -2.74
C TYR A 11 9.06 -3.88 -4.18
N GLU A 12 10.06 -3.03 -4.38
CA GLU A 12 10.41 -2.38 -5.66
C GLU A 12 10.49 -3.29 -6.90
N PRO A 13 10.94 -4.56 -6.82
CA PRO A 13 10.95 -5.45 -7.99
C PRO A 13 9.55 -5.75 -8.57
N TYR A 14 8.49 -5.46 -7.81
CA TYR A 14 7.11 -5.83 -8.12
C TYR A 14 6.11 -4.68 -7.94
N ILE A 15 6.37 -3.75 -7.02
CA ILE A 15 5.54 -2.57 -6.75
C ILE A 15 6.45 -1.35 -6.75
N PRO A 16 6.18 -0.29 -7.53
CA PRO A 16 7.07 0.87 -7.63
C PRO A 16 6.93 1.79 -6.39
N VAL A 17 7.26 1.29 -5.20
CA VAL A 17 6.96 1.93 -3.92
C VAL A 17 7.55 3.34 -3.81
N ARG A 18 8.80 3.56 -4.25
CA ARG A 18 9.39 4.91 -4.21
C ARG A 18 8.59 5.94 -5.01
N SER A 19 8.03 5.58 -6.16
CA SER A 19 7.25 6.53 -6.96
C SER A 19 5.94 6.92 -6.28
N ILE A 20 5.38 6.04 -5.44
CA ILE A 20 4.15 6.33 -4.68
C ILE A 20 4.36 7.51 -3.72
N PHE A 21 5.57 7.68 -3.20
CA PHE A 21 5.93 8.73 -2.24
C PHE A 21 6.65 9.94 -2.87
N ARG A 22 6.76 10.01 -4.21
CA ARG A 22 7.37 11.18 -4.88
C ARG A 22 6.38 12.34 -4.96
N THR A 23 6.78 13.52 -4.49
CA THR A 23 5.99 14.76 -4.55
C THR A 23 5.43 15.01 -5.94
N ASP A 24 6.24 14.91 -7.00
CA ASP A 24 5.76 15.10 -8.38
C ASP A 24 4.63 14.14 -8.76
N THR A 25 4.76 12.85 -8.41
CA THR A 25 3.76 11.82 -8.73
C THR A 25 2.47 12.05 -7.95
N ILE A 26 2.61 12.51 -6.71
CA ILE A 26 1.52 12.90 -5.84
C ILE A 26 0.75 14.09 -6.41
N VAL A 27 1.45 15.16 -6.78
CA VAL A 27 0.87 16.40 -7.30
C VAL A 27 0.17 16.12 -8.61
N ASP A 28 0.80 15.34 -9.49
CA ASP A 28 0.19 14.90 -10.74
C ASP A 28 -1.11 14.14 -10.52
N LYS A 29 -1.13 13.24 -9.54
CA LYS A 29 -2.34 12.47 -9.20
C LYS A 29 -3.43 13.38 -8.63
N TYR A 30 -3.07 14.24 -7.68
CA TYR A 30 -3.97 15.23 -7.08
C TYR A 30 -4.62 16.11 -8.16
N ILE A 31 -3.83 16.63 -9.10
CA ILE A 31 -4.33 17.42 -10.24
C ILE A 31 -5.25 16.57 -11.12
N LYS A 32 -4.85 15.36 -11.51
CA LYS A 32 -5.69 14.49 -12.37
C LYS A 32 -7.05 14.18 -11.76
N GLU A 33 -7.11 14.02 -10.44
CA GLU A 33 -8.34 13.70 -9.73
C GLU A 33 -9.20 14.94 -9.44
N ASN A 34 -8.59 16.13 -9.29
CA ASN A 34 -9.27 17.32 -8.75
C ASN A 34 -9.21 18.57 -9.64
N TYR A 35 -8.63 18.51 -10.85
CA TYR A 35 -8.40 19.70 -11.68
C TYR A 35 -9.63 20.61 -11.92
N PRO A 36 -10.89 20.13 -12.07
CA PRO A 36 -12.01 21.05 -12.27
C PRO A 36 -12.20 21.96 -11.06
N LYS A 37 -12.11 21.38 -9.85
CA LYS A 37 -12.24 22.08 -8.59
C LYS A 37 -11.05 23.02 -8.35
N ILE A 38 -9.82 22.56 -8.60
CA ILE A 38 -8.60 23.38 -8.50
C ILE A 38 -8.71 24.64 -9.38
N ILE A 39 -9.12 24.46 -10.64
CA ILE A 39 -9.27 25.56 -11.61
C ILE A 39 -10.39 26.53 -11.17
N GLU A 40 -11.50 26.00 -10.65
CA GLU A 40 -12.61 26.81 -10.15
C GLU A 40 -12.24 27.63 -8.91
N GLU A 41 -11.65 27.00 -7.89
CA GLU A 41 -11.23 27.66 -6.65
C GLU A 41 -10.16 28.72 -6.92
N GLN A 42 -9.18 28.41 -7.77
CA GLN A 42 -8.16 29.37 -8.17
C GLN A 42 -8.74 30.57 -8.92
N PHE A 43 -9.77 30.37 -9.76
CA PHE A 43 -10.47 31.47 -10.42
C PHE A 43 -11.17 32.37 -9.41
N GLU A 44 -11.90 31.82 -8.43
CA GLU A 44 -12.58 32.64 -7.42
C GLU A 44 -11.59 33.41 -6.53
N ILE A 45 -10.43 32.82 -6.20
CA ILE A 45 -9.32 33.53 -5.51
C ILE A 45 -8.86 34.73 -6.36
N TYR A 46 -8.50 34.51 -7.62
CA TYR A 46 -8.04 35.59 -8.51
C TYR A 46 -9.10 36.64 -8.81
N LYS A 47 -10.37 36.25 -8.81
CA LYS A 47 -11.49 37.18 -8.97
C LYS A 47 -11.66 38.05 -7.72
N ALA A 48 -11.52 37.47 -6.53
CA ALA A 48 -11.55 38.22 -5.27
C ALA A 48 -10.38 39.21 -5.16
N GLU A 49 -9.20 38.83 -5.65
CA GLU A 49 -8.02 39.69 -5.76
C GLU A 49 -8.12 40.75 -6.87
N GLY A 50 -9.17 40.68 -7.71
CA GLY A 50 -9.36 41.59 -8.85
C GLY A 50 -8.44 41.33 -10.05
N LYS A 51 -7.68 40.23 -10.06
CA LYS A 51 -6.75 39.85 -11.15
C LYS A 51 -7.49 39.50 -12.45
N TYR A 52 -8.63 38.81 -12.36
CA TYR A 52 -9.48 38.48 -13.51
C TYR A 52 -10.95 38.79 -13.22
N LYS A 53 -11.65 39.38 -14.20
CA LYS A 53 -13.09 39.67 -14.07
C LYS A 53 -13.96 38.58 -14.70
N ARG A 54 -13.44 37.89 -15.71
CA ARG A 54 -14.15 36.84 -16.45
C ARG A 54 -13.38 35.52 -16.43
N ALA A 55 -14.11 34.41 -16.38
CA ALA A 55 -13.51 33.09 -16.43
C ALA A 55 -12.80 32.81 -17.76
N SER A 56 -13.33 33.34 -18.88
CA SER A 56 -12.66 33.27 -20.17
C SER A 56 -11.24 33.85 -20.17
N GLU A 57 -11.05 35.00 -19.51
CA GLU A 57 -9.73 35.64 -19.39
C GLU A 57 -8.76 34.78 -18.58
N PHE A 58 -9.23 34.19 -17.48
CA PHE A 58 -8.43 33.28 -16.66
C PHE A 58 -8.05 32.01 -17.43
N ILE A 59 -9.02 31.35 -18.09
CA ILE A 59 -8.75 30.12 -18.84
C ILE A 59 -7.75 30.37 -19.96
N GLU A 60 -7.92 31.43 -20.74
CA GLU A 60 -7.07 31.72 -21.89
C GLU A 60 -5.64 32.04 -21.46
N ASN A 61 -5.46 32.78 -20.36
CA ASN A 61 -4.15 33.24 -19.91
C ASN A 61 -3.40 32.23 -19.04
N GLU A 62 -4.09 31.50 -18.16
CA GLU A 62 -3.46 30.69 -17.12
C GLU A 62 -3.60 29.19 -17.34
N ILE A 63 -4.60 28.73 -18.10
CA ILE A 63 -4.92 27.29 -18.22
C ILE A 63 -4.63 26.75 -19.62
N LYS A 64 -5.31 27.29 -20.63
CA LYS A 64 -5.27 26.78 -22.00
C LYS A 64 -5.49 27.90 -23.03
N PRO A 65 -4.40 28.47 -23.58
CA PRO A 65 -4.50 29.48 -24.63
C PRO A 65 -4.97 28.87 -25.96
N GLY A 66 -5.52 29.72 -26.83
CA GLY A 66 -5.97 29.40 -28.18
C GLY A 66 -7.33 28.72 -28.26
N LEU A 67 -8.16 28.80 -27.20
CA LEU A 67 -9.49 28.20 -27.21
C LEU A 67 -10.49 29.06 -27.99
N ARG A 68 -11.30 28.43 -28.84
CA ARG A 68 -12.38 29.12 -29.58
C ARG A 68 -13.45 29.70 -28.66
N ASN A 69 -13.72 29.04 -27.53
CA ASN A 69 -14.70 29.50 -26.54
C ASN A 69 -14.23 29.11 -25.11
N PRO A 70 -13.41 29.96 -24.47
CA PRO A 70 -12.90 29.71 -23.12
C PRO A 70 -14.00 29.67 -22.03
N ASP A 71 -15.07 30.46 -22.16
CA ASP A 71 -16.19 30.46 -21.20
C ASP A 71 -16.94 29.13 -21.23
N SER A 72 -17.19 28.57 -22.42
CA SER A 72 -17.80 27.24 -22.55
C SER A 72 -16.92 26.16 -21.93
N TYR A 73 -15.59 26.27 -22.09
CA TYR A 73 -14.65 25.33 -21.50
C TYR A 73 -14.75 25.36 -19.96
N PHE A 74 -14.75 26.54 -19.34
CA PHE A 74 -14.90 26.67 -17.89
C PHE A 74 -16.26 26.16 -17.38
N LEU A 75 -17.35 26.47 -18.08
CA LEU A 75 -18.69 25.97 -17.73
C LEU A 75 -18.78 24.44 -17.79
N GLU A 76 -18.12 23.82 -18.76
CA GLU A 76 -18.05 22.36 -18.83
C GLU A 76 -17.26 21.74 -17.67
N LEU A 77 -16.17 22.40 -17.24
CA LEU A 77 -15.42 21.98 -16.05
C LEU A 77 -16.29 22.04 -14.79
N LYS A 78 -17.00 23.16 -14.57
CA LYS A 78 -17.93 23.30 -13.43
C LYS A 78 -19.05 22.25 -13.42
N LYS A 79 -19.47 21.77 -14.59
CA LYS A 79 -20.47 20.70 -14.73
C LYS A 79 -19.88 19.30 -14.48
N GLY A 80 -18.60 19.18 -14.16
CA GLY A 80 -17.92 17.91 -13.91
C GLY A 80 -17.55 17.12 -15.17
N ASN A 81 -17.62 17.74 -16.36
CA ASN A 81 -17.29 17.05 -17.60
C ASN A 81 -15.78 16.81 -17.69
N LYS A 82 -15.36 15.54 -17.70
CA LYS A 82 -13.94 15.19 -17.81
C LYS A 82 -13.35 15.62 -19.16
N LYS A 83 -12.23 16.33 -19.13
CA LYS A 83 -11.42 16.73 -20.28
C LYS A 83 -10.08 16.01 -20.27
N ASP A 84 -9.47 15.88 -21.45
CA ASP A 84 -8.06 15.55 -21.52
C ASP A 84 -7.25 16.75 -21.03
N ILE A 85 -6.50 16.53 -19.95
CA ILE A 85 -5.71 17.56 -19.28
C ILE A 85 -4.21 17.42 -19.54
N THR A 86 -3.78 16.44 -20.33
CA THR A 86 -2.35 16.11 -20.50
C THR A 86 -1.51 17.33 -20.89
N GLY A 87 -2.04 18.18 -21.78
CA GLY A 87 -1.37 19.41 -22.23
C GLY A 87 -1.46 20.61 -21.29
N ILE A 88 -2.25 20.54 -20.21
CA ILE A 88 -2.47 21.67 -19.28
C ILE A 88 -2.04 21.38 -17.84
N ILE A 89 -1.64 20.14 -17.51
CA ILE A 89 -1.08 19.79 -16.19
C ILE A 89 0.06 20.76 -15.79
N PRO A 90 1.05 21.09 -16.64
CA PRO A 90 2.13 22.00 -16.26
C PRO A 90 1.68 23.42 -15.94
N ASN A 91 0.51 23.84 -16.45
CA ASN A 91 -0.07 25.14 -16.16
C ASN A 91 -0.80 25.10 -14.81
N ILE A 92 -1.57 24.03 -14.57
CA ILE A 92 -2.26 23.81 -13.29
C ILE A 92 -1.26 23.72 -12.13
N GLN A 93 -0.12 23.05 -12.32
CA GLN A 93 0.95 22.96 -11.32
C GLN A 93 1.53 24.32 -10.89
N LYS A 94 1.45 25.35 -11.75
CA LYS A 94 1.98 26.68 -11.45
C LYS A 94 1.01 27.55 -10.65
N LEU A 95 -0.25 27.14 -10.55
CA LEU A 95 -1.27 27.90 -9.85
C LEU A 95 -0.91 28.00 -8.36
N PRO A 96 -1.04 29.18 -7.73
CA PRO A 96 -0.77 29.37 -6.30
C PRO A 96 -1.42 28.32 -5.42
N PHE A 97 -2.70 28.01 -5.66
CA PHE A 97 -3.43 26.98 -4.93
C PHE A 97 -2.73 25.61 -4.92
N VAL A 98 -2.09 25.23 -6.04
CA VAL A 98 -1.34 23.97 -6.13
C VAL A 98 0.06 24.09 -5.52
N LYS A 99 0.68 25.28 -5.59
CA LYS A 99 1.95 25.54 -4.91
C LYS A 99 1.80 25.46 -3.40
N ASP A 100 0.75 26.06 -2.84
CA ASP A 100 0.46 25.99 -1.41
C ASP A 100 0.29 24.52 -0.99
N TYR A 101 -0.43 23.71 -1.80
CA TYR A 101 -0.52 22.26 -1.57
C TYR A 101 0.83 21.54 -1.63
N ILE A 102 1.73 21.91 -2.55
CA ILE A 102 3.09 21.34 -2.64
C ILE A 102 3.91 21.71 -1.40
N ASP A 103 3.86 22.98 -1.01
CA ASP A 103 4.59 23.49 0.15
C ASP A 103 4.10 22.78 1.42
N ASP A 104 2.79 22.58 1.58
CA ASP A 104 2.20 21.80 2.68
C ASP A 104 2.66 20.33 2.69
N LEU A 105 2.86 19.73 1.52
CA LEU A 105 3.38 18.37 1.40
C LEU A 105 4.86 18.25 1.81
N GLU A 106 5.65 19.28 1.54
CA GLU A 106 7.09 19.30 1.85
C GLU A 106 7.39 19.60 3.33
N HIS A 107 6.50 20.32 4.03
CA HIS A 107 6.74 20.84 5.39
C HIS A 107 6.11 20.03 6.55
N SER A 108 5.79 18.75 6.30
CA SER A 108 5.75 17.70 7.34
C SER A 108 4.82 17.92 8.55
N GLU A 109 3.50 17.93 8.34
CA GLU A 109 2.50 17.59 9.38
C GLU A 109 1.12 17.17 8.82
N TYR A 110 0.79 17.56 7.58
CA TYR A 110 -0.55 17.38 7.01
C TYR A 110 -0.85 16.02 6.36
N ASP A 111 0.16 15.23 5.98
CA ASP A 111 -0.07 13.94 5.31
C ASP A 111 0.12 12.73 6.24
N LYS A 112 -0.61 12.75 7.36
CA LYS A 112 -0.63 11.66 8.35
C LYS A 112 -0.94 10.32 7.69
N ASP A 113 -1.84 10.29 6.72
CA ASP A 113 -2.19 9.11 5.93
C ASP A 113 -0.99 8.50 5.20
N ARG A 114 -0.12 9.31 4.57
CA ARG A 114 1.08 8.79 3.91
C ARG A 114 2.17 8.35 4.87
N VAL A 115 2.35 9.07 5.97
CA VAL A 115 3.28 8.65 7.03
C VAL A 115 2.85 7.30 7.56
N TYR A 116 1.57 7.14 7.89
CA TYR A 116 1.01 5.86 8.32
C TYR A 116 1.10 4.77 7.26
N PHE A 117 0.80 5.08 6.00
CA PHE A 117 0.93 4.10 4.91
C PHE A 117 2.37 3.60 4.78
N ARG A 118 3.35 4.52 4.81
CA ARG A 118 4.77 4.18 4.82
C ARG A 118 5.13 3.28 6.00
N ASP A 119 4.77 3.70 7.22
CA ASP A 119 5.12 2.98 8.45
C ASP A 119 4.44 1.60 8.51
N CYS A 120 3.23 1.47 7.94
CA CYS A 120 2.53 0.19 7.80
C CYS A 120 3.19 -0.74 6.77
N LEU A 121 3.66 -0.22 5.63
CA LEU A 121 4.44 -1.00 4.67
C LEU A 121 5.79 -1.45 5.27
N MET A 122 6.41 -0.60 6.08
CA MET A 122 7.62 -0.92 6.84
C MET A 122 7.36 -2.07 7.81
N LEU A 123 6.27 -2.00 8.58
CA LEU A 123 5.86 -3.08 9.49
C LEU A 123 5.68 -4.41 8.75
N GLY A 124 4.99 -4.38 7.60
CA GLY A 124 4.83 -5.56 6.75
C GLY A 124 6.17 -6.16 6.30
N ALA A 125 7.10 -5.33 5.84
CA ALA A 125 8.42 -5.78 5.40
C ALA A 125 9.24 -6.34 6.57
N THR A 126 9.14 -5.73 7.76
CA THR A 126 9.79 -6.23 8.97
C THR A 126 9.28 -7.62 9.35
N LEU A 127 7.98 -7.87 9.26
CA LEU A 127 7.36 -9.15 9.62
C LEU A 127 7.91 -10.32 8.78
N VAL A 128 8.28 -10.08 7.52
CA VAL A 128 8.82 -11.12 6.62
C VAL A 128 10.21 -11.59 7.01
N ASN A 129 10.99 -10.79 7.75
CA ASN A 129 12.26 -11.26 8.33
C ASN A 129 12.05 -12.34 9.40
N TYR A 130 10.78 -12.59 9.76
CA TYR A 130 10.33 -13.51 10.78
C TYR A 130 9.26 -14.47 10.22
N PRO A 131 9.54 -15.31 9.19
CA PRO A 131 8.51 -16.04 8.43
C PRO A 131 7.67 -17.02 9.25
N ARG A 132 8.22 -17.59 10.33
CA ARG A 132 7.44 -18.46 11.23
C ARG A 132 6.41 -17.67 12.04
N PHE A 133 6.68 -16.39 12.30
CA PHE A 133 5.84 -15.50 13.09
C PHE A 133 4.79 -14.78 12.27
N SER A 134 4.95 -14.68 10.96
CA SER A 134 4.11 -13.83 10.13
C SER A 134 2.64 -14.27 10.12
N HIS A 135 2.35 -15.55 9.86
CA HIS A 135 0.97 -16.07 9.87
C HIS A 135 0.35 -16.02 11.27
N TYR A 136 1.10 -16.40 12.31
CA TYR A 136 0.64 -16.34 13.68
C TYR A 136 0.28 -14.91 14.12
N LEU A 137 1.16 -13.94 13.85
CA LEU A 137 0.92 -12.55 14.19
C LEU A 137 -0.22 -11.97 13.36
N LEU A 138 -0.30 -12.26 12.05
CA LEU A 138 -1.43 -11.86 11.22
C LEU A 138 -2.76 -12.36 11.79
N TRP A 139 -2.82 -13.63 12.18
CA TRP A 139 -3.99 -14.19 12.85
C TRP A 139 -4.30 -13.43 14.13
N ILE A 140 -3.36 -13.31 15.08
CA ILE A 140 -3.54 -12.59 16.35
C ILE A 140 -4.04 -11.15 16.13
N PHE A 141 -3.38 -10.36 15.26
CA PHE A 141 -3.79 -8.97 14.99
C PHE A 141 -5.15 -8.91 14.27
N SER A 142 -5.46 -9.86 13.40
CA SER A 142 -6.73 -9.87 12.66
C SER A 142 -7.92 -10.20 13.56
N THR A 143 -7.76 -11.17 14.48
CA THR A 143 -8.81 -11.65 15.39
C THR A 143 -8.86 -10.91 16.72
N THR A 144 -7.91 -10.01 16.97
CA THR A 144 -8.01 -9.10 18.11
C THR A 144 -8.87 -7.92 17.70
N ASP A 145 -10.02 -7.78 18.35
CA ASP A 145 -10.87 -6.59 18.14
C ASP A 145 -10.09 -5.35 18.56
N ASP A 146 -10.10 -4.38 17.67
CA ASP A 146 -9.64 -3.05 17.99
C ASP A 146 -10.81 -2.28 18.61
N ASN A 147 -10.66 -1.96 19.90
CA ASN A 147 -11.60 -1.11 20.63
C ASN A 147 -11.01 0.29 20.82
N SER A 148 -10.13 0.75 19.92
CA SER A 148 -9.53 2.08 19.95
C SER A 148 -10.55 3.22 19.89
N GLU A 149 -11.77 2.97 19.37
CA GLU A 149 -12.90 3.91 19.49
C GLU A 149 -13.37 4.11 20.96
N VAL A 150 -13.05 3.18 21.85
CA VAL A 150 -13.37 3.21 23.29
C VAL A 150 -12.14 3.58 24.15
N PHE A 151 -10.92 3.31 23.66
CA PHE A 151 -9.67 3.56 24.37
C PHE A 151 -8.74 4.42 23.52
N SER A 152 -8.48 5.63 24.01
CA SER A 152 -8.10 6.79 23.23
C SER A 152 -6.75 6.70 22.47
N TYR A 153 -5.81 5.80 22.84
CA TYR A 153 -4.47 5.81 22.19
C TYR A 153 -3.80 4.44 21.99
N GLY A 154 -4.52 3.32 22.07
CA GLY A 154 -4.02 2.00 21.63
C GLY A 154 -3.29 1.16 22.69
N SER A 155 -3.13 1.65 23.93
CA SER A 155 -2.59 0.87 25.06
C SER A 155 -3.34 -0.44 25.31
N PHE A 156 -4.68 -0.37 25.34
CA PHE A 156 -5.56 -1.51 25.56
C PHE A 156 -5.40 -2.57 24.47
N TYR A 157 -5.30 -2.13 23.21
CA TYR A 157 -5.11 -3.02 22.07
C TYR A 157 -3.80 -3.79 22.18
N LEU A 158 -2.67 -3.11 22.43
CA LEU A 158 -1.38 -3.78 22.61
C LEU A 158 -1.35 -4.72 23.81
N ASN A 159 -2.03 -4.38 24.90
CA ASN A 159 -2.16 -5.27 26.06
C ASN A 159 -2.97 -6.54 25.70
N LYS A 160 -4.06 -6.39 24.95
CA LYS A 160 -4.87 -7.52 24.46
C LYS A 160 -4.05 -8.41 23.51
N ILE A 161 -3.30 -7.81 22.59
CA ILE A 161 -2.35 -8.53 21.70
C ILE A 161 -1.31 -9.28 22.53
N SER A 162 -0.70 -8.64 23.53
CA SER A 162 0.30 -9.27 24.41
C SER A 162 -0.26 -10.53 25.10
N ARG A 163 -1.46 -10.43 25.68
CA ARG A 163 -2.16 -11.55 26.32
C ARG A 163 -2.50 -12.65 25.31
N ASN A 164 -3.08 -12.27 24.17
CA ASN A 164 -3.43 -13.23 23.13
C ASN A 164 -2.21 -14.00 22.61
N ILE A 165 -1.05 -13.34 22.49
CA ILE A 165 0.21 -14.04 22.13
C ILE A 165 0.58 -15.06 23.20
N LYS A 166 0.50 -14.69 24.48
CA LYS A 166 0.86 -15.56 25.61
C LYS A 166 -0.11 -16.75 25.74
N ASP A 167 -1.39 -16.52 25.56
CA ASP A 167 -2.44 -17.52 25.77
C ASP A 167 -2.57 -18.49 24.59
N ASN A 168 -2.02 -18.14 23.41
CA ASN A 168 -2.13 -18.94 22.18
C ASN A 168 -0.78 -19.43 21.64
N VAL A 169 0.29 -19.44 22.44
CA VAL A 169 1.62 -19.90 22.00
C VAL A 169 1.56 -21.32 21.40
N ASP A 170 0.73 -22.20 21.96
CA ASP A 170 0.59 -23.59 21.48
C ASP A 170 0.02 -23.68 20.06
N ARG A 171 -0.66 -22.63 19.57
CA ARG A 171 -1.21 -22.57 18.21
C ARG A 171 -0.19 -22.11 17.17
N PHE A 172 1.00 -21.68 17.58
CA PHE A 172 2.01 -21.08 16.72
C PHE A 172 2.31 -21.87 15.44
N GLU A 173 2.51 -23.18 15.56
CA GLU A 173 2.86 -24.07 14.44
C GLU A 173 1.62 -24.54 13.65
N THR A 174 0.41 -24.22 14.11
CA THR A 174 -0.85 -24.69 13.52
C THR A 174 -1.54 -23.64 12.66
N ILE A 175 -1.28 -22.36 12.92
CA ILE A 175 -1.89 -21.26 12.17
C ILE A 175 -1.33 -21.18 10.76
N ASN A 176 -2.23 -21.08 9.80
CA ASN A 176 -1.94 -20.92 8.39
C ASN A 176 -2.76 -19.77 7.80
N GLU A 177 -2.64 -19.57 6.49
CA GLU A 177 -3.31 -18.46 5.80
C GLU A 177 -4.83 -18.58 5.74
N GLU A 178 -5.40 -19.78 5.84
CA GLU A 178 -6.84 -20.02 5.80
C GLU A 178 -7.51 -19.59 7.12
N ASP A 179 -6.73 -19.42 8.20
CA ASP A 179 -7.20 -19.00 9.52
C ASP A 179 -7.48 -17.50 9.62
N TYR A 180 -7.10 -16.70 8.63
CA TYR A 180 -7.35 -15.26 8.60
C TYR A 180 -7.66 -14.76 7.19
N SER A 181 -8.44 -13.68 7.09
CA SER A 181 -8.72 -13.02 5.84
C SER A 181 -8.49 -11.52 5.99
N ILE A 182 -7.56 -10.99 5.20
CA ILE A 182 -7.17 -9.58 5.24
C ILE A 182 -7.32 -9.01 3.83
N SER A 183 -8.20 -8.03 3.69
CA SER A 183 -8.38 -7.30 2.43
C SER A 183 -7.17 -6.40 2.16
N LEU A 184 -6.79 -6.30 0.88
CA LEU A 184 -5.78 -5.35 0.41
C LEU A 184 -6.42 -4.09 -0.21
N ASP A 185 -7.74 -3.91 -0.10
CA ASP A 185 -8.48 -2.87 -0.82
C ASP A 185 -8.04 -1.45 -0.45
N CYS A 186 -7.56 -1.25 0.79
CA CYS A 186 -6.99 0.02 1.23
C CYS A 186 -5.78 0.46 0.38
N TYR A 187 -5.17 -0.46 -0.36
CA TYR A 187 -4.03 -0.21 -1.24
C TYR A 187 -4.38 0.01 -2.70
N GLN A 188 -5.63 -0.19 -3.14
CA GLN A 188 -6.05 0.04 -4.53
C GLN A 188 -5.74 1.46 -5.01
N ARG A 189 -5.79 2.44 -4.10
CA ARG A 189 -5.45 3.83 -4.39
C ARG A 189 -3.97 4.05 -4.70
N TYR A 190 -3.08 3.11 -4.37
CA TYR A 190 -1.63 3.27 -4.46
C TYR A 190 -1.00 2.40 -5.54
N PHE A 191 -1.47 1.17 -5.74
CA PHE A 191 -0.93 0.25 -6.74
C PHE A 191 -1.94 -0.84 -7.13
N ASN A 192 -1.65 -1.57 -8.21
CA ASN A 192 -2.49 -2.69 -8.64
C ASN A 192 -2.37 -3.86 -7.64
N ILE A 193 -3.44 -4.11 -6.89
CA ILE A 193 -3.49 -5.18 -5.88
C ILE A 193 -3.87 -6.55 -6.47
N ASP A 194 -4.38 -6.61 -7.69
CA ASP A 194 -4.91 -7.85 -8.30
C ASP A 194 -3.88 -8.98 -8.31
N ILE A 195 -2.61 -8.60 -8.45
CA ILE A 195 -1.44 -9.48 -8.42
C ILE A 195 -1.38 -10.27 -7.09
N PHE A 196 -1.77 -9.64 -5.98
CA PHE A 196 -1.57 -10.15 -4.62
C PHE A 196 -2.87 -10.61 -3.93
N LEU A 197 -3.98 -10.72 -4.66
CA LEU A 197 -5.24 -11.18 -4.05
C LEU A 197 -5.17 -12.63 -3.57
N THR A 198 -4.60 -13.52 -4.39
CA THR A 198 -4.60 -14.97 -4.13
C THR A 198 -3.23 -15.60 -4.36
N LYS A 199 -3.03 -16.83 -3.87
CA LYS A 199 -1.84 -17.64 -4.22
C LYS A 199 -1.75 -17.91 -5.72
N GLU A 200 -2.90 -18.09 -6.37
CA GLU A 200 -2.96 -18.35 -7.81
C GLU A 200 -2.56 -17.11 -8.60
N SER A 201 -3.02 -15.91 -8.22
CA SER A 201 -2.64 -14.65 -8.89
C SER A 201 -1.13 -14.38 -8.79
N ILE A 202 -0.48 -14.75 -7.68
CA ILE A 202 0.98 -14.68 -7.54
C ILE A 202 1.69 -15.60 -8.53
N ILE A 203 1.23 -16.85 -8.64
CA ILE A 203 1.83 -17.84 -9.55
C ILE A 203 1.65 -17.36 -10.99
N ASP A 204 0.46 -16.87 -11.33
CA ASP A 204 0.15 -16.37 -12.66
C ASP A 204 1.03 -15.19 -13.04
N PHE A 205 1.10 -14.19 -12.16
CA PHE A 205 1.97 -13.03 -12.36
C PHE A 205 3.43 -13.45 -12.56
N TYR A 206 3.92 -14.43 -11.80
CA TYR A 206 5.27 -14.96 -11.99
C TYR A 206 5.43 -15.64 -13.36
N ILE A 207 4.48 -16.49 -13.75
CA ILE A 207 4.49 -17.17 -15.05
C ILE A 207 4.48 -16.14 -16.19
N GLU A 208 3.60 -15.16 -16.16
CA GLU A 208 3.49 -14.14 -17.21
C GLU A 208 4.77 -13.34 -17.42
N ARG A 209 5.52 -13.06 -16.35
CA ARG A 209 6.82 -12.38 -16.43
C ARG A 209 7.95 -13.30 -16.89
N GLU A 210 7.93 -14.57 -16.48
CA GLU A 210 9.10 -15.46 -16.53
C GLU A 210 8.91 -16.73 -17.36
N TYR A 211 7.80 -16.87 -18.10
CA TYR A 211 7.47 -18.09 -18.88
C TYR A 211 8.61 -18.56 -19.78
N TYR A 212 9.31 -17.63 -20.42
CA TYR A 212 10.43 -17.93 -21.31
C TYR A 212 11.61 -18.61 -20.58
N LYS A 213 11.85 -18.29 -19.29
CA LYS A 213 12.84 -18.99 -18.45
C LYS A 213 12.27 -20.31 -17.97
N ILE A 214 11.03 -20.29 -17.46
CA ILE A 214 10.33 -21.47 -16.92
C ILE A 214 10.34 -22.61 -17.94
N ILE A 215 9.95 -22.35 -19.18
CA ILE A 215 9.90 -23.37 -20.23
C ILE A 215 11.28 -23.89 -20.61
N LYS A 216 12.30 -23.02 -20.63
CA LYS A 216 13.69 -23.38 -20.92
C LYS A 216 14.25 -24.31 -19.85
N ASP A 217 14.01 -24.01 -18.59
CA ASP A 217 14.53 -24.79 -17.47
C ASP A 217 13.74 -26.09 -17.27
N GLN A 218 12.42 -26.09 -17.47
CA GLN A 218 11.61 -27.30 -17.50
C GLN A 218 12.06 -28.25 -18.63
N TYR A 219 12.37 -27.73 -19.82
CA TYR A 219 12.90 -28.54 -20.92
C TYR A 219 14.27 -29.16 -20.60
N LYS A 220 15.16 -28.46 -19.88
CA LYS A 220 16.44 -29.04 -19.44
C LYS A 220 16.22 -30.24 -18.51
N ILE A 221 15.23 -30.18 -17.63
CA ILE A 221 14.87 -31.30 -16.73
C ILE A 221 14.29 -32.46 -17.55
N PHE A 222 13.37 -32.16 -18.46
CA PHE A 222 12.78 -33.15 -19.36
C PHE A 222 13.84 -33.89 -20.19
N LYS A 223 14.82 -33.15 -20.74
CA LYS A 223 15.92 -33.72 -21.53
C LYS A 223 16.75 -34.74 -20.76
N LYS A 224 16.91 -34.56 -19.44
CA LYS A 224 17.72 -35.45 -18.59
C LYS A 224 16.99 -36.74 -18.20
N THR A 225 15.66 -36.79 -18.30
CA THR A 225 14.82 -37.84 -17.72
C THR A 225 14.21 -38.81 -18.74
N LYS A 226 14.27 -38.53 -20.05
CA LYS A 226 13.67 -39.39 -21.10
C LYS A 226 14.63 -39.69 -22.26
N ALA A 227 14.47 -40.88 -22.86
CA ALA A 227 15.27 -41.42 -23.97
C ALA A 227 14.98 -40.77 -25.35
N PHE A 228 13.85 -40.05 -25.48
CA PHE A 228 13.50 -39.23 -26.65
C PHE A 228 13.19 -37.81 -26.16
N ASN A 229 14.03 -36.85 -26.57
CA ASN A 229 14.24 -35.60 -25.87
C ASN A 229 14.49 -34.44 -26.85
N ASN A 230 13.55 -34.27 -27.78
CA ASN A 230 13.46 -33.09 -28.65
C ASN A 230 12.41 -32.09 -28.13
N GLN A 231 12.47 -30.86 -28.65
CA GLN A 231 11.60 -29.75 -28.23
C GLN A 231 10.13 -30.00 -28.56
N GLU A 232 9.86 -30.68 -29.67
CA GLU A 232 8.50 -30.93 -30.14
C GLU A 232 7.77 -31.91 -29.22
N GLU A 233 8.42 -33.01 -28.86
CA GLU A 233 7.85 -33.99 -27.93
C GLU A 233 7.64 -33.40 -26.53
N PHE A 234 8.55 -32.52 -26.08
CA PHE A 234 8.37 -31.77 -24.85
C PHE A 234 7.11 -30.88 -24.89
N ILE A 235 6.92 -30.10 -25.96
CA ILE A 235 5.74 -29.25 -26.12
C ILE A 235 4.46 -30.09 -26.18
N LYS A 236 4.46 -31.16 -26.97
CA LYS A 236 3.30 -32.06 -27.09
C LYS A 236 2.90 -32.67 -25.75
N LYS A 237 3.88 -33.08 -24.93
CA LYS A 237 3.62 -33.72 -23.63
C LYS A 237 3.25 -32.75 -22.51
N MET A 238 3.89 -31.58 -22.45
CA MET A 238 3.81 -30.70 -21.27
C MET A 238 2.98 -29.45 -21.50
N VAL A 239 2.77 -29.03 -22.76
CA VAL A 239 2.10 -27.77 -23.08
C VAL A 239 0.83 -28.01 -23.88
N MET A 240 0.91 -28.62 -25.06
CA MET A 240 -0.23 -28.76 -25.95
C MET A 240 -0.10 -30.01 -26.83
N GLU A 241 -0.95 -31.01 -26.55
CA GLU A 241 -0.92 -32.33 -27.19
C GLU A 241 -1.18 -32.27 -28.71
N TYR A 242 -2.15 -31.45 -29.12
CA TYR A 242 -2.53 -31.28 -30.52
C TYR A 242 -1.93 -29.99 -31.07
N ILE A 243 -0.66 -30.07 -31.49
CA ILE A 243 0.02 -28.98 -32.20
C ILE A 243 0.83 -29.49 -33.39
N ASP A 244 0.66 -28.83 -34.53
CA ASP A 244 1.32 -29.22 -35.79
C ASP A 244 2.83 -28.95 -35.77
N ASP A 245 3.26 -27.83 -35.15
CA ASP A 245 4.68 -27.47 -35.03
C ASP A 245 5.04 -27.06 -33.59
N GLY A 246 5.29 -28.09 -32.76
CA GLY A 246 5.73 -27.88 -31.38
C GLY A 246 7.11 -27.22 -31.28
N LYS A 247 8.00 -27.42 -32.25
CA LYS A 247 9.34 -26.82 -32.24
C LYS A 247 9.26 -25.30 -32.43
N SER A 248 8.41 -24.84 -33.34
CA SER A 248 8.12 -23.41 -33.53
C SER A 248 7.47 -22.81 -32.29
N LEU A 249 6.49 -23.49 -31.67
CA LEU A 249 5.90 -22.99 -30.42
C LEU A 249 6.96 -22.84 -29.30
N TYR A 250 7.82 -23.85 -29.11
CA TYR A 250 8.92 -23.75 -28.13
C TYR A 250 9.81 -22.53 -28.42
N HIS A 251 10.23 -22.37 -29.68
CA HIS A 251 11.06 -21.25 -30.10
C HIS A 251 10.38 -19.89 -29.86
N ASN A 252 9.08 -19.79 -30.14
CA ASN A 252 8.31 -18.56 -29.92
C ASN A 252 8.16 -18.24 -28.44
N LEU A 253 8.00 -19.25 -27.58
CA LEU A 253 7.89 -19.05 -26.12
C LEU A 253 9.22 -18.62 -25.51
N ILE A 254 10.36 -19.25 -25.84
CA ILE A 254 11.67 -18.85 -25.29
C ILE A 254 12.11 -17.45 -25.74
N ASN A 255 11.65 -17.01 -26.92
CA ASN A 255 11.98 -15.70 -27.50
C ASN A 255 10.88 -14.66 -27.27
N ARG A 256 9.87 -14.97 -26.44
CA ARG A 256 8.77 -14.07 -26.08
C ARG A 256 7.94 -13.55 -27.27
N LYS A 257 7.93 -14.29 -28.39
CA LYS A 257 7.12 -13.99 -29.58
C LYS A 257 5.67 -14.45 -29.44
N ARG A 258 5.41 -15.45 -28.60
CA ARG A 258 4.07 -15.89 -28.20
C ARG A 258 3.72 -15.29 -26.84
N LYS A 259 2.64 -14.50 -26.79
CA LYS A 259 2.10 -13.99 -25.52
C LYS A 259 1.51 -15.14 -24.69
N MET A 260 1.58 -15.01 -23.38
CA MET A 260 0.89 -15.91 -22.46
C MET A 260 -0.62 -15.66 -22.59
N ASP A 261 -1.37 -16.69 -22.95
CA ASP A 261 -2.84 -16.70 -22.95
C ASP A 261 -3.34 -17.64 -21.84
N ASN A 262 -4.64 -17.63 -21.58
CA ASN A 262 -5.22 -18.40 -20.48
C ASN A 262 -5.01 -19.92 -20.61
N ASP A 263 -4.94 -20.44 -21.84
CA ASP A 263 -4.75 -21.88 -22.05
C ASP A 263 -3.29 -22.28 -21.78
N LEU A 264 -2.33 -21.49 -22.27
CA LEU A 264 -0.92 -21.68 -21.95
C LEU A 264 -0.66 -21.49 -20.45
N LEU A 265 -1.27 -20.49 -19.83
CA LEU A 265 -1.10 -20.19 -18.40
C LEU A 265 -1.49 -21.40 -17.55
N LYS A 266 -2.67 -21.98 -17.81
CA LYS A 266 -3.13 -23.21 -17.14
C LYS A 266 -2.10 -24.34 -17.24
N LYS A 267 -1.49 -24.54 -18.41
CA LYS A 267 -0.48 -25.59 -18.64
C LYS A 267 0.83 -25.32 -17.91
N PHE A 268 1.25 -24.05 -17.83
CA PHE A 268 2.47 -23.67 -17.12
C PHE A 268 2.35 -23.88 -15.61
N ARG A 269 1.16 -23.69 -15.00
CA ARG A 269 0.93 -23.94 -13.56
C ARG A 269 1.22 -25.37 -13.14
N ASP A 270 1.14 -26.31 -14.08
CA ASP A 270 1.40 -27.73 -13.84
C ASP A 270 2.87 -28.11 -13.94
N PHE A 271 3.76 -27.16 -14.30
CA PHE A 271 5.18 -27.46 -14.42
C PHE A 271 5.78 -27.80 -13.04
N PRO A 272 6.39 -28.99 -12.89
CA PRO A 272 6.96 -29.42 -11.62
C PRO A 272 8.01 -28.46 -11.07
N ILE A 273 8.75 -27.76 -11.94
CA ILE A 273 9.78 -26.81 -11.54
C ILE A 273 9.21 -25.65 -10.70
N LEU A 274 7.91 -25.33 -10.81
CA LEU A 274 7.28 -24.29 -9.99
C LEU A 274 7.01 -24.75 -8.54
N ARG A 275 7.00 -26.06 -8.29
CA ARG A 275 6.70 -26.69 -6.98
C ARG A 275 7.94 -27.32 -6.33
N ASP A 276 9.05 -27.43 -7.07
CA ASP A 276 10.32 -27.94 -6.55
C ASP A 276 11.02 -26.88 -5.69
N LYS A 277 11.11 -27.13 -4.38
CA LYS A 277 11.75 -26.25 -3.38
C LYS A 277 13.19 -25.87 -3.71
N ASN A 278 13.90 -26.70 -4.47
CA ASN A 278 15.28 -26.42 -4.87
C ASN A 278 15.38 -25.51 -6.10
N SER A 279 14.29 -25.35 -6.85
CA SER A 279 14.26 -24.54 -8.06
C SER A 279 14.29 -23.05 -7.73
N ILE A 280 14.92 -22.28 -8.62
CA ILE A 280 14.90 -20.82 -8.52
C ILE A 280 13.47 -20.26 -8.71
N HIS A 281 12.62 -20.98 -9.45
CA HIS A 281 11.25 -20.55 -9.71
C HIS A 281 10.38 -20.64 -8.46
N TYR A 282 10.48 -21.75 -7.72
CA TYR A 282 9.80 -21.89 -6.44
C TYR A 282 10.24 -20.79 -5.46
N LYS A 283 11.54 -20.55 -5.32
CA LYS A 283 12.08 -19.50 -4.43
C LYS A 283 11.58 -18.10 -4.78
N ASN A 284 11.43 -17.80 -6.07
CA ASN A 284 10.87 -16.51 -6.51
C ASN A 284 9.37 -16.39 -6.23
N ILE A 285 8.61 -17.47 -6.40
CA ILE A 285 7.17 -17.53 -6.04
C ILE A 285 7.01 -17.39 -4.52
N GLU A 286 7.87 -18.05 -3.74
CA GLU A 286 7.91 -17.94 -2.28
C GLU A 286 8.20 -16.50 -1.84
N LYS A 287 9.13 -15.80 -2.49
CA LYS A 287 9.39 -14.38 -2.25
C LYS A 287 8.16 -13.50 -2.55
N LEU A 288 7.44 -13.76 -3.64
CA LEU A 288 6.18 -13.06 -3.95
C LEU A 288 5.08 -13.34 -2.91
N THR A 289 5.03 -14.59 -2.42
CA THR A 289 4.12 -14.99 -1.34
C THR A 289 4.45 -14.22 -0.05
N GLN A 290 5.73 -14.10 0.30
CA GLN A 290 6.17 -13.29 1.43
C GLN A 290 5.79 -11.80 1.26
N ILE A 291 5.94 -11.24 0.05
CA ILE A 291 5.49 -9.87 -0.23
C ILE A 291 3.99 -9.72 0.02
N ARG A 292 3.18 -10.67 -0.42
CA ARG A 292 1.73 -10.65 -0.13
C ARG A 292 1.45 -10.69 1.37
N THR A 293 2.13 -11.56 2.12
CA THR A 293 1.99 -11.61 3.58
C THR A 293 2.38 -10.27 4.24
N ALA A 294 3.45 -9.63 3.77
CA ALA A 294 3.85 -8.30 4.22
C ALA A 294 2.76 -7.25 3.94
N LEU A 295 2.20 -7.26 2.73
CA LEU A 295 1.14 -6.35 2.34
C LEU A 295 -0.11 -6.56 3.19
N GLN A 296 -0.47 -7.81 3.51
CA GLN A 296 -1.59 -8.11 4.42
C GLN A 296 -1.35 -7.51 5.81
N MET A 297 -0.16 -7.66 6.39
CA MET A 297 0.13 -7.05 7.69
C MET A 297 0.05 -5.52 7.64
N GLY A 298 0.65 -4.92 6.61
CA GLY A 298 0.58 -3.49 6.42
C GLY A 298 -0.87 -3.01 6.25
N ALA A 299 -1.69 -3.72 5.47
CA ALA A 299 -3.08 -3.35 5.21
C ALA A 299 -3.90 -3.40 6.50
N LEU A 300 -3.76 -4.48 7.28
CA LEU A 300 -4.39 -4.64 8.57
C LEU A 300 -4.01 -3.50 9.54
N ALA A 301 -2.72 -3.19 9.63
CA ALA A 301 -2.24 -2.10 10.48
C ALA A 301 -2.77 -0.74 10.00
N PHE A 302 -2.76 -0.50 8.69
CA PHE A 302 -3.21 0.75 8.10
C PHE A 302 -4.71 1.00 8.34
N GLN A 303 -5.50 -0.07 8.34
CA GLN A 303 -6.95 0.00 8.55
C GLN A 303 -7.34 0.08 10.03
N LYS A 304 -6.64 -0.63 10.91
CA LYS A 304 -7.01 -0.71 12.34
C LYS A 304 -6.20 0.26 13.21
N PHE A 305 -4.87 0.14 13.19
CA PHE A 305 -3.98 0.79 14.15
C PHE A 305 -2.78 1.51 13.51
N PRO A 306 -3.00 2.43 12.55
CA PRO A 306 -1.91 3.02 11.78
C PRO A 306 -0.87 3.75 12.64
N HIS A 307 -1.30 4.37 13.74
CA HIS A 307 -0.46 5.07 14.71
C HIS A 307 0.48 4.15 15.51
N LEU A 308 0.17 2.85 15.63
CA LEU A 308 0.99 1.88 16.36
C LEU A 308 2.07 1.21 15.50
N ALA A 309 2.06 1.42 14.18
CA ALA A 309 2.89 0.65 13.24
C ALA A 309 4.39 0.70 13.58
N THR A 310 4.89 1.89 13.93
CA THR A 310 6.30 2.08 14.31
C THR A 310 6.64 1.42 15.65
N ALA A 311 5.79 1.56 16.66
CA ALA A 311 5.99 0.92 17.97
C ALA A 311 6.02 -0.61 17.84
N ILE A 312 5.08 -1.18 17.07
CA ILE A 312 5.01 -2.61 16.80
C ILE A 312 6.25 -3.09 16.04
N THR A 313 6.68 -2.34 15.02
CA THR A 313 7.88 -2.65 14.24
C THR A 313 9.12 -2.76 15.14
N ASN A 314 9.27 -1.80 16.06
CA ASN A 314 10.39 -1.79 17.01
C ASN A 314 10.31 -2.98 17.98
N ALA A 315 9.12 -3.30 18.51
CA ALA A 315 8.93 -4.46 19.38
C ALA A 315 9.29 -5.78 18.68
N ILE A 316 8.87 -5.97 17.43
CA ILE A 316 9.21 -7.15 16.64
C ILE A 316 10.72 -7.26 16.47
N ASN A 317 11.41 -6.20 16.05
CA ASN A 317 12.86 -6.20 15.88
C ASN A 317 13.60 -6.53 17.19
N ASN A 318 13.15 -5.96 18.31
CA ASN A 318 13.78 -6.17 19.62
C ASN A 318 13.54 -7.59 20.15
N SER A 319 12.40 -8.19 19.83
CA SER A 319 12.07 -9.56 20.26
C SER A 319 12.93 -10.64 19.60
N LYS A 320 13.65 -10.32 18.51
CA LYS A 320 14.49 -11.25 17.73
C LYS A 320 13.80 -12.56 17.33
N GLY A 321 12.47 -12.54 17.19
CA GLY A 321 11.70 -13.74 16.87
C GLY A 321 11.49 -14.67 18.06
N TYR A 322 11.30 -14.15 19.27
CA TYR A 322 10.84 -14.94 20.41
C TYR A 322 9.47 -14.42 20.88
N LEU A 323 8.42 -15.24 20.78
CA LEU A 323 7.03 -14.82 21.11
C LEU A 323 6.88 -14.34 22.55
N ASN A 324 7.55 -14.99 23.51
CA ASN A 324 7.51 -14.57 24.91
C ASN A 324 8.12 -13.18 25.11
N GLU A 325 9.23 -12.89 24.41
CA GLU A 325 9.85 -11.57 24.47
C GLU A 325 9.01 -10.52 23.73
N LEU A 326 8.37 -10.90 22.62
CA LEU A 326 7.44 -10.03 21.90
C LEU A 326 6.20 -9.69 22.75
N SER A 327 5.59 -10.68 23.41
CA SER A 327 4.47 -10.50 24.33
C SER A 327 4.85 -9.55 25.47
N LYS A 328 5.98 -9.75 26.14
CA LYS A 328 6.49 -8.83 27.17
C LYS A 328 6.73 -7.42 26.62
N SER A 329 7.30 -7.30 25.43
CA SER A 329 7.55 -6.00 24.78
C SER A 329 6.24 -5.26 24.53
N PHE A 330 5.20 -5.94 24.04
CA PHE A 330 3.88 -5.33 23.87
C PHE A 330 3.21 -4.96 25.19
N ALA A 331 3.35 -5.76 26.25
CA ALA A 331 2.84 -5.40 27.57
C ALA A 331 3.50 -4.14 28.14
N LEU A 332 4.84 -4.02 27.97
CA LEU A 332 5.58 -2.85 28.41
C LEU A 332 5.18 -1.60 27.62
N LEU A 333 5.11 -1.70 26.29
CA LEU A 333 4.65 -0.59 25.45
C LEU A 333 3.22 -0.18 25.80
N ALA A 334 2.32 -1.14 25.99
CA ALA A 334 0.96 -0.87 26.42
C ALA A 334 0.91 -0.10 27.75
N PHE A 335 1.73 -0.47 28.72
CA PHE A 335 1.79 0.23 30.01
C PHE A 335 2.32 1.66 29.87
N GLN A 336 3.40 1.85 29.12
CA GLN A 336 3.97 3.19 28.86
C GLN A 336 2.95 4.10 28.18
N MET A 337 2.27 3.57 27.15
CA MET A 337 1.20 4.29 26.48
C MET A 337 0.08 4.63 27.47
N TYR A 338 -0.40 3.67 28.25
CA TYR A 338 -1.42 3.92 29.26
C TYR A 338 -1.05 5.05 30.23
N GLU A 339 0.21 5.15 30.68
CA GLU A 339 0.67 6.26 31.53
C GLU A 339 0.57 7.62 30.81
N GLU A 340 1.00 7.69 29.55
CA GLU A 340 0.86 8.90 28.70
C GLU A 340 -0.62 9.25 28.47
N GLU A 341 -1.46 8.25 28.19
CA GLU A 341 -2.91 8.41 28.01
C GLU A 341 -3.56 9.01 29.26
N GLN A 342 -3.24 8.48 30.44
CA GLN A 342 -3.77 8.99 31.71
C GLN A 342 -3.30 10.42 32.01
N PHE A 343 -2.07 10.76 31.64
CA PHE A 343 -1.56 12.12 31.75
C PHE A 343 -2.36 13.09 30.86
N ILE A 344 -2.55 12.76 29.58
CA ILE A 344 -3.34 13.57 28.65
C ILE A 344 -4.79 13.73 29.12
N GLU A 345 -5.43 12.65 29.56
CA GLU A 345 -6.80 12.71 30.10
C GLU A 345 -6.89 13.56 31.38
N SER A 346 -5.82 13.62 32.18
CA SER A 346 -5.77 14.51 33.34
C SER A 346 -5.68 15.98 32.93
N GLU A 347 -4.84 16.33 31.96
CA GLU A 347 -4.72 17.70 31.44
C GLU A 347 -6.03 18.19 30.83
N ILE A 348 -6.69 17.36 30.01
CA ILE A 348 -7.99 17.69 29.40
C ILE A 348 -9.05 17.97 30.48
N ARG A 349 -9.12 17.13 31.52
CA ARG A 349 -10.06 17.31 32.64
C ARG A 349 -9.77 18.58 33.43
N GLU A 350 -8.50 18.91 33.65
CA GLU A 350 -8.11 20.16 34.31
C GLU A 350 -8.50 21.37 33.46
N GLU A 351 -8.20 21.37 32.16
CA GLU A 351 -8.59 22.44 31.23
C GLU A 351 -10.10 22.65 31.20
N GLU A 352 -10.89 21.57 31.12
CA GLU A 352 -12.35 21.65 31.11
C GLU A 352 -12.91 22.18 32.44
N TYR A 353 -12.33 21.78 33.56
CA TYR A 353 -12.64 22.33 34.87
C TYR A 353 -12.35 23.83 34.94
N TYR A 354 -11.16 24.27 34.48
CA TYR A 354 -10.81 25.69 34.42
C TYR A 354 -11.75 26.48 33.50
N ARG A 355 -12.06 25.98 32.29
CA ARG A 355 -13.01 26.62 31.35
C ARG A 355 -14.40 26.81 31.96
N THR A 356 -14.86 25.84 32.74
CA THR A 356 -16.22 25.86 33.30
C THR A 356 -16.31 26.69 34.58
N ASN A 357 -15.26 26.67 35.41
CA ASN A 357 -15.32 27.21 36.77
C ASN A 357 -14.53 28.52 36.97
N SER A 358 -13.69 28.94 36.02
CA SER A 358 -12.93 30.19 36.12
C SER A 358 -13.82 31.43 36.12
N GLU A 359 -13.73 32.23 37.19
CA GLU A 359 -14.31 33.57 37.32
C GLU A 359 -13.85 34.51 36.19
N GLU A 360 -12.60 34.36 35.73
CA GLU A 360 -12.03 35.18 34.65
C GLU A 360 -12.69 34.87 33.30
N ILE A 361 -12.90 33.58 33.00
CA ILE A 361 -13.59 33.14 31.76
C ILE A 361 -15.06 33.54 31.81
N LYS A 362 -15.72 33.39 32.97
CA LYS A 362 -17.10 33.87 33.17
C LYS A 362 -17.20 35.39 32.95
N THR A 363 -16.24 36.16 33.48
CA THR A 363 -16.18 37.62 33.31
C THR A 363 -15.90 38.01 31.86
N ALA A 364 -15.03 37.28 31.16
CA ALA A 364 -14.73 37.51 29.74
C ALA A 364 -15.94 37.21 28.83
N ARG A 365 -16.67 36.11 29.07
CA ARG A 365 -17.94 35.83 28.37
C ARG A 365 -19.00 36.90 28.64
N LEU A 366 -19.14 37.36 29.88
CA LEU A 366 -20.04 38.47 30.25
C LEU A 366 -19.69 39.78 29.54
N ARG A 367 -18.43 39.97 29.15
CA ARG A 367 -17.95 41.13 28.38
C ARG A 367 -18.05 40.94 26.86
N GLY A 368 -18.63 39.83 26.39
CA GLY A 368 -18.89 39.57 24.97
C GLY A 368 -17.71 38.97 24.20
N PHE A 369 -16.68 38.46 24.89
CA PHE A 369 -15.59 37.73 24.25
C PHE A 369 -15.98 36.25 24.04
N ASP A 370 -15.60 35.70 22.90
CA ASP A 370 -15.72 34.27 22.59
C ASP A 370 -14.47 33.54 23.13
N VAL A 371 -14.61 32.93 24.31
CA VAL A 371 -13.55 32.28 25.12
C VAL A 371 -13.97 30.90 25.62
#